data_AF-A0A2X1X5B0-F1
#
_entry.id   AF-A0A2X1X5B0-F1
#
_cell.length_a   1.000
_cell.length_b   1.000
_cell.length_c   1.000
_cell.angle_alpha   90.00
_cell.angle_beta   90.00
_cell.angle_gamma   90.00
#
_symmetry.space_group_name_H-M   'P 1'
#
loop_
_entity.id
_entity.type
_entity.pdbx_description
1 polymer ?
#
loop_
_entity_poly.entity_id
_entity_poly.type
_entity_poly.pdbx_seq_one_letter_code
_entity_poly.pdbx_strand_id
1 'polypeptide(L)' 'MTDRAMQTLYKFALEPIAETTADPNSYGFRAKRCTQDAIEQCFTSLNKKKSAKWVLEGDIKVVLII' A
#
# COMPACT_ATOMS: atom_id res chain seq x y z
N MET A 1 -8.03 -26.94 -7.31
CA MET A 1 -8.26 -26.15 -6.08
C MET A 1 -7.03 -26.11 -5.16
N THR A 2 -5.99 -26.88 -5.47
CA THR A 2 -4.70 -26.92 -4.76
C THR A 2 -3.91 -25.60 -4.87
N ASP A 3 -3.92 -24.95 -6.04
CA ASP A 3 -3.07 -23.79 -6.30
C ASP A 3 -3.42 -22.59 -5.42
N ARG A 4 -4.72 -22.30 -5.28
CA ARG A 4 -5.22 -21.22 -4.40
C ARG A 4 -4.93 -21.49 -2.92
N ALA A 5 -4.96 -22.76 -2.50
CA ALA A 5 -4.61 -23.15 -1.13
C ALA A 5 -3.11 -22.92 -0.87
N MET A 6 -2.25 -23.31 -1.83
CA MET A 6 -0.81 -23.07 -1.74
C MET A 6 -0.49 -21.57 -1.75
N GLN A 7 -1.10 -20.77 -2.62
CA GLN A 7 -0.98 -19.31 -2.62
C GLN A 7 -1.34 -18.70 -1.25
N THR A 8 -2.41 -19.19 -0.62
CA THR A 8 -2.83 -18.72 0.71
C THR A 8 -1.82 -19.10 1.80
N LEU A 9 -1.26 -20.30 1.73
CA LEU A 9 -0.21 -20.75 2.65
C LEU A 9 1.05 -19.87 2.54
N TYR A 10 1.51 -19.60 1.33
CA TYR A 10 2.64 -18.69 1.10
C TYR A 10 2.31 -17.26 1.54
N LYS A 11 1.08 -16.79 1.31
CA LYS A 11 0.64 -15.48 1.77
C LYS A 11 0.79 -15.35 3.29
N PHE A 12 0.30 -16.31 4.07
CA PHE A 12 0.43 -16.25 5.54
C PHE A 12 1.87 -16.26 6.03
N ALA A 13 2.77 -16.96 5.34
CA ALA A 13 4.19 -16.95 5.67
C ALA A 13 4.85 -15.59 5.37
N LEU A 14 4.44 -14.92 4.28
CA LEU A 14 5.04 -13.67 3.82
C LEU A 14 4.44 -12.41 4.45
N GLU A 15 3.18 -12.46 4.89
CA GLU A 15 2.45 -11.33 5.48
C GLU A 15 3.18 -10.63 6.64
N PRO A 16 3.76 -11.34 7.64
CA PRO A 16 4.48 -10.67 8.73
C PRO A 16 5.75 -9.97 8.24
N ILE A 17 6.48 -10.58 7.29
CA ILE A 17 7.69 -9.99 6.71
C ILE A 17 7.30 -8.73 5.95
N ALA A 18 6.32 -8.85 5.05
CA ALA A 18 5.83 -7.74 4.25
C ALA A 18 5.37 -6.56 5.12
N GLU A 19 4.68 -6.80 6.23
CA GLU A 19 4.22 -5.73 7.12
C GLU A 19 5.38 -5.01 7.83
N THR A 20 6.43 -5.74 8.22
CA THR A 20 7.61 -5.14 8.88
C THR A 20 8.54 -4.42 7.91
N THR A 21 8.61 -4.84 6.65
CA THR A 21 9.51 -4.25 5.65
C THR A 21 8.85 -3.19 4.76
N ALA A 22 7.53 -3.13 4.71
CA ALA A 22 6.81 -2.21 3.83
C ALA A 22 6.94 -0.75 4.29
N ASP A 23 6.88 0.16 3.30
CA ASP A 23 6.96 1.59 3.55
C ASP A 23 5.81 2.09 4.46
N PRO A 24 6.09 3.01 5.40
CA PRO A 24 5.05 3.60 6.26
C PRO A 24 3.91 4.28 5.49
N ASN A 25 4.16 4.83 4.30
CA ASN A 25 3.15 5.52 3.47
C ASN A 25 2.56 4.62 2.37
N SER A 26 2.67 3.30 2.49
CA SER A 26 1.99 2.34 1.61
C SER A 26 0.69 1.83 2.24
N TYR A 27 -0.44 2.06 1.58
CA TYR A 27 -1.78 1.81 2.15
C TYR A 27 -2.58 0.70 1.44
N GLY A 28 -2.23 0.37 0.19
CA GLY A 28 -2.96 -0.62 -0.60
C GLY A 28 -2.71 -2.06 -0.16
N PHE A 29 -3.75 -2.90 -0.19
CA PHE A 29 -3.69 -4.35 0.02
C PHE A 29 -3.05 -4.84 1.33
N ARG A 30 -2.98 -3.97 2.35
CA ARG A 30 -2.42 -4.28 3.67
C ARG A 30 -3.52 -4.45 4.70
N ALA A 31 -3.30 -5.37 5.65
CA ALA A 31 -4.20 -5.52 6.78
C ALA A 31 -4.21 -4.23 7.62
N LYS A 32 -5.40 -3.84 8.10
CA LYS A 32 -5.61 -2.67 8.98
C LYS A 32 -5.26 -1.31 8.35
N ARG A 33 -5.10 -1.24 7.03
CA ARG A 33 -4.97 0.03 6.29
C ARG A 33 -6.11 0.17 5.30
N CYS A 34 -6.61 1.38 5.13
CA CYS A 34 -7.70 1.69 4.22
C CYS A 34 -7.40 2.93 3.36
N THR A 35 -8.26 3.20 2.39
CA THR A 35 -8.10 4.35 1.49
C THR A 35 -8.27 5.68 2.23
N GLN A 36 -9.01 5.70 3.34
CA GLN A 36 -9.16 6.86 4.19
C GLN A 36 -7.84 7.27 4.85
N ASP A 37 -7.01 6.32 5.26
CA ASP A 37 -5.69 6.60 5.85
C ASP A 37 -4.77 7.29 4.82
N ALA A 38 -4.85 6.89 3.55
CA ALA A 38 -4.11 7.53 2.47
C ALA A 38 -4.57 8.98 2.24
N ILE A 39 -5.89 9.24 2.33
CA ILE A 39 -6.45 10.59 2.20
C ILE A 39 -6.00 11.48 3.38
N GLU A 40 -6.02 10.96 4.60
CA GLU A 40 -5.54 11.68 5.79
C GLU A 40 -4.04 12.02 5.65
N GLN A 41 -3.23 11.10 5.14
CA GLN A 41 -1.82 11.35 4.89
C GLN A 41 -1.61 12.44 3.82
N CYS A 42 -2.39 12.41 2.74
CA CYS A 42 -2.38 13.47 1.72
C CYS A 42 -2.73 14.83 2.33
N PHE A 43 -3.78 14.89 3.16
CA PHE A 43 -4.17 16.12 3.85
C PHE A 43 -3.07 16.64 4.77
N THR A 44 -2.49 15.77 5.59
CA THR A 44 -1.39 16.11 6.52
C THR A 44 -0.17 16.64 5.78
N SER A 45 0.10 16.12 4.58
CA SER A 45 1.26 16.49 3.76
C SER A 45 1.04 17.78 2.97
N LEU A 46 -0.18 18.02 2.48
CA LEU A 46 -0.49 19.12 1.55
C LEU A 46 -1.12 20.36 2.22
N ASN A 47 -1.65 20.24 3.43
CA ASN A 47 -2.36 21.34 4.11
C ASN A 47 -1.44 22.34 4.86
N LYS A 48 -0.11 22.22 4.78
CA LYS A 48 0.81 23.13 5.49
C LYS A 48 1.15 24.32 4.59
N LYS A 49 1.40 25.49 5.19
CA LYS A 49 1.82 26.71 4.43
C LYS A 49 3.07 26.52 3.57
N LYS A 50 3.94 25.57 3.93
CA LYS A 50 5.17 25.21 3.20
C LYS A 50 5.01 23.94 2.35
N SER A 51 3.80 23.42 2.17
CA SER A 51 3.55 22.21 1.40
C SER A 51 3.81 22.40 -0.09
N ALA A 52 4.05 21.29 -0.78
CA ALA A 52 4.19 21.27 -2.23
C ALA A 52 2.89 21.75 -2.90
N LYS A 53 3.03 22.60 -3.93
CA LYS A 53 1.90 23.12 -4.71
C LYS A 53 1.50 22.21 -5.87
N TRP A 54 2.34 21.23 -6.19
CA TRP A 54 2.20 20.36 -7.35
C TRP A 54 2.33 18.91 -6.90
N VAL A 55 1.51 18.03 -7.48
CA VAL A 55 1.53 16.59 -7.26
C VAL A 55 1.88 15.93 -8.59
N LEU A 56 2.84 15.01 -8.57
CA LEU A 56 3.14 14.17 -9.72
C LEU A 56 2.26 12.92 -9.64
N GLU A 57 1.31 12.80 -10.55
CA GLU A 57 0.53 11.59 -10.72
C GLU A 57 1.34 10.58 -11.53
N GLY A 58 1.52 9.39 -10.97
CA GLY A 58 2.23 8.29 -11.62
C GLY A 58 1.46 7.00 -11.44
N ASP A 59 1.32 6.24 -12.53
CA ASP A 59 0.71 4.92 -12.53
C ASP A 59 1.63 3.90 -13.23
N ILE A 60 1.58 2.66 -12.78
CA ILE A 60 2.42 1.58 -13.31
C ILE A 60 1.62 0.82 -14.36
N LYS A 61 2.05 0.92 -15.62
CA LYS A 61 1.33 0.37 -16.80
C LYS A 61 0.95 -1.11 -16.68
N VAL A 62 1.79 -1.94 -16.04
CA VAL A 62 1.52 -3.36 -15.82
C VAL A 62 2.05 -3.75 -14.46
N VAL A 63 1.14 -4.15 -13.57
CA VAL A 63 1.47 -4.80 -12.31
C VAL A 63 1.00 -6.25 -12.40
N LEU A 64 1.94 -7.20 -12.35
CA LEU A 64 1.59 -8.61 -12.24
C LEU A 64 1.22 -8.88 -10.78
N ILE A 65 -0.07 -8.88 -10.48
CA ILE A 65 -0.58 -9.32 -9.17
C ILE A 65 -0.68 -10.85 -9.25
N ILE A 66 0.23 -11.54 -8.55
CA ILE A 66 0.25 -13.00 -8.38
C ILE A 66 -1.00 -13.54 -7.67
#